data_AF-A0A1T5M747-F1
#
_entry.id   AF-A0A1T5M747-F1
#
_cell.length_a   1.000
_cell.length_b   1.000
_cell.length_c   1.000
_cell.angle_alpha   90.00
_cell.angle_beta   90.00
_cell.angle_gamma   90.00
#
_symmetry.space_group_name_H-M   'P 1'
#
loop_
_entity.id
_entity.type
_entity.pdbx_description
1 polymer ?
#
loop_
_entity_poly.entity_id
_entity_poly.type
_entity_poly.pdbx_seq_one_letter_code
_entity_poly.pdbx_strand_id
1 'polypeptide(L)'
;MKTKSLSVDSSIIESSKKYVKTIFGKFHDKSILQYHDLYHTKSVVKAAKRIAEHYKLSDEDYTILITAAWFHDIGYFDDPFHHEEKGALRVEGFLAAKQVDPVNIARVKSCILATRLPQRPHDLLEQILCDADLFHFGTKEFKDRSKLMRKEYQILYKKKISKDAWRSKSLALLSSHTFHTTYAQVQQQGGKEKNIAWLRAKLKQ
;
A
#
# COMPACT_ATOMS: atom_id res chain seq x y z
N MET A 1 -6.17 -24.11 -29.51
CA MET A 1 -5.77 -24.81 -28.27
C MET A 1 -6.01 -23.87 -27.11
N LYS A 2 -6.88 -24.20 -26.15
CA LYS A 2 -7.03 -23.39 -24.93
C LYS A 2 -5.83 -23.68 -24.02
N THR A 3 -4.88 -22.75 -23.96
CA THR A 3 -3.80 -22.76 -22.97
C THR A 3 -4.45 -22.81 -21.59
N LYS A 4 -4.12 -23.83 -20.79
CA LYS A 4 -4.68 -24.04 -19.46
C LYS A 4 -4.12 -22.92 -18.55
N SER A 5 -4.96 -21.98 -18.13
CA SER A 5 -4.55 -20.94 -17.18
C SER A 5 -4.14 -21.59 -15.85
N LEU A 6 -3.08 -21.06 -15.23
CA LEU A 6 -2.63 -21.52 -13.93
C LEU A 6 -3.41 -20.78 -12.82
N SER A 7 -3.83 -21.54 -11.80
CA SER A 7 -4.35 -20.99 -10.56
C SER A 7 -3.24 -20.25 -9.81
N VAL A 8 -3.61 -19.27 -8.99
CA VAL A 8 -2.65 -18.57 -8.14
C VAL A 8 -2.29 -19.46 -6.94
N ASP A 9 -1.00 -19.54 -6.61
CA ASP A 9 -0.50 -20.33 -5.48
C ASP A 9 0.68 -19.63 -4.77
N SER A 10 1.23 -20.29 -3.75
CA SER A 10 2.36 -19.76 -2.97
C SER A 10 3.63 -19.46 -3.79
N SER A 11 3.82 -20.11 -4.94
CA SER A 11 4.94 -19.86 -5.85
C SER A 11 4.83 -18.50 -6.54
N ILE A 12 3.61 -18.02 -6.78
CA ILE A 12 3.34 -16.67 -7.28
C ILE A 12 3.79 -15.64 -6.25
N ILE A 13 3.48 -15.85 -4.96
CA ILE A 13 3.90 -14.93 -3.89
C ILE A 13 5.43 -14.78 -3.84
N GLU A 14 6.17 -15.90 -3.86
CA GLU A 14 7.64 -15.84 -3.80
C GLU A 14 8.23 -15.24 -5.08
N SER A 15 7.65 -15.52 -6.25
CA SER A 15 8.05 -14.89 -7.51
C SER A 15 7.80 -13.38 -7.48
N SER A 16 6.65 -12.94 -6.97
CA SER A 16 6.26 -11.54 -6.82
C SER A 16 7.22 -10.79 -5.91
N LYS A 17 7.51 -11.35 -4.73
CA LYS A 17 8.50 -10.83 -3.79
C LYS A 17 9.88 -10.68 -4.41
N LYS A 18 10.35 -11.68 -5.16
CA LYS A 18 11.65 -11.63 -5.84
C LYS A 18 11.67 -10.52 -6.90
N TYR A 19 10.65 -10.47 -7.75
CA TYR A 19 10.50 -9.44 -8.79
C TYR A 19 10.54 -8.03 -8.19
N VAL A 20 9.68 -7.76 -7.20
CA VAL A 20 9.57 -6.44 -6.57
C VAL A 20 10.88 -6.04 -5.91
N LYS A 21 11.54 -6.94 -5.16
CA LYS A 21 12.87 -6.66 -4.59
C LYS A 21 13.90 -6.30 -5.66
N THR A 22 13.88 -6.99 -6.80
CA THR A 22 14.76 -6.66 -7.93
C THR A 22 14.44 -5.29 -8.53
N ILE A 23 13.16 -4.92 -8.67
CA ILE A 23 12.75 -3.60 -9.15
C ILE A 23 13.23 -2.51 -8.20
N PHE A 24 12.98 -2.63 -6.88
CA PHE A 24 13.51 -1.69 -5.89
C PHE A 24 15.05 -1.62 -5.96
N GLY A 25 15.75 -2.75 -6.05
CA GLY A 25 17.21 -2.77 -6.11
C GLY A 25 17.79 -2.09 -7.37
N LYS A 26 17.04 -2.04 -8.47
CA LYS A 26 17.47 -1.44 -9.74
C LYS A 26 17.09 0.03 -9.89
N PHE A 27 15.89 0.40 -9.45
CA PHE A 27 15.26 1.67 -9.83
C PHE A 27 15.02 2.61 -8.64
N HIS A 28 15.22 2.16 -7.39
CA HIS A 28 14.94 3.00 -6.24
C HIS A 28 16.00 4.09 -6.03
N ASP A 29 15.63 5.32 -6.33
CA ASP A 29 16.37 6.51 -5.91
C ASP A 29 15.92 6.94 -4.50
N LYS A 30 16.73 6.61 -3.49
CA LYS A 30 16.49 6.97 -2.09
C LYS A 30 16.55 8.47 -1.81
N SER A 31 17.14 9.26 -2.71
CA SER A 31 17.13 10.72 -2.58
C SER A 31 15.74 11.27 -2.90
N ILE A 32 15.01 10.63 -3.81
CA ILE A 32 13.66 11.02 -4.24
C ILE A 32 12.58 10.33 -3.38
N LEU A 33 12.51 9.00 -3.44
CA LEU A 33 11.49 8.19 -2.75
C LEU A 33 12.00 7.78 -1.36
N GLN A 34 11.76 8.64 -0.36
CA GLN A 34 12.23 8.42 1.02
C GLN A 34 11.22 7.65 1.88
N TYR A 35 9.93 7.69 1.53
CA TYR A 35 8.88 6.95 2.20
C TYR A 35 8.51 5.69 1.39
N HIS A 36 8.22 5.82 0.09
CA HIS A 36 7.79 4.68 -0.74
C HIS A 36 9.00 3.82 -1.12
N ASP A 37 9.51 3.13 -0.11
CA ASP A 37 10.69 2.27 -0.15
C ASP A 37 10.34 0.80 0.11
N LEU A 38 11.32 -0.09 -0.05
CA LEU A 38 11.12 -1.51 0.19
C LEU A 38 10.71 -1.82 1.65
N TYR A 39 11.00 -0.93 2.61
CA TYR A 39 10.55 -1.08 3.98
C TYR A 39 9.04 -0.87 4.09
N HIS A 40 8.48 0.15 3.43
CA HIS A 40 7.03 0.36 3.34
C HIS A 40 6.35 -0.86 2.75
N THR A 41 6.77 -1.31 1.56
CA THR A 41 6.17 -2.48 0.89
C THR A 41 6.16 -3.72 1.78
N LYS A 42 7.26 -4.00 2.48
CA LYS A 42 7.32 -5.14 3.42
C LYS A 42 6.38 -4.96 4.62
N SER A 43 6.19 -3.72 5.09
CA SER A 43 5.29 -3.40 6.19
C SER A 43 3.83 -3.59 5.79
N VAL A 44 3.46 -3.16 4.57
CA VAL A 44 2.13 -3.42 3.98
C VAL A 44 1.89 -4.92 3.82
N VAL A 45 2.83 -5.67 3.22
CA VAL A 45 2.73 -7.14 3.10
C VAL A 45 2.56 -7.79 4.48
N LYS A 46 3.29 -7.34 5.50
CA LYS A 46 3.17 -7.88 6.86
C LYS A 46 1.80 -7.58 7.48
N ALA A 47 1.28 -6.37 7.29
CA ALA A 47 -0.05 -6.00 7.76
C ALA A 47 -1.15 -6.80 7.04
N ALA A 48 -1.08 -6.88 5.71
CA ALA A 48 -2.01 -7.65 4.88
C ALA A 48 -2.08 -9.13 5.31
N LYS A 49 -0.93 -9.77 5.57
CA LYS A 49 -0.89 -11.15 6.09
C LYS A 49 -1.63 -11.31 7.42
N ARG A 50 -1.41 -10.41 8.37
CA ARG A 50 -2.07 -10.46 9.69
C ARG A 50 -3.58 -10.30 9.58
N ILE A 51 -4.03 -9.39 8.73
CA ILE A 51 -5.46 -9.15 8.52
C ILE A 51 -6.07 -10.36 7.78
N ALA A 52 -5.39 -10.91 6.77
CA ALA A 52 -5.82 -12.10 6.05
C ALA A 52 -5.96 -13.34 6.96
N GLU A 53 -5.02 -13.54 7.88
CA GLU A 53 -5.06 -14.60 8.90
C GLU A 53 -6.30 -14.46 9.80
N HIS A 54 -6.64 -13.23 10.21
CA HIS A 54 -7.85 -12.98 11.01
C HIS A 54 -9.14 -13.36 10.27
N TYR A 55 -9.24 -13.01 8.99
CA TYR A 55 -10.40 -13.33 8.15
C TYR A 55 -10.39 -14.75 7.59
N LYS A 56 -9.31 -15.52 7.80
CA LYS A 56 -9.14 -16.89 7.30
C LYS A 56 -9.41 -16.98 5.78
N LEU A 57 -8.78 -16.08 5.03
CA LEU A 57 -8.90 -16.07 3.57
C LEU A 57 -8.53 -17.44 2.97
N SER A 58 -9.16 -17.80 1.85
CA SER A 58 -8.77 -18.96 1.06
C SER A 58 -7.34 -18.80 0.53
N ASP A 59 -6.69 -19.90 0.15
CA ASP A 59 -5.33 -19.86 -0.42
C ASP A 59 -5.27 -18.99 -1.69
N GLU A 60 -6.34 -19.00 -2.49
CA GLU A 60 -6.47 -18.17 -3.68
C GLU A 60 -6.52 -16.68 -3.32
N ASP A 61 -7.44 -16.30 -2.42
CA ASP A 61 -7.64 -14.91 -1.99
C ASP A 61 -6.42 -14.36 -1.25
N TYR A 62 -5.79 -15.19 -0.42
CA TYR A 62 -4.54 -14.88 0.23
C TYR A 62 -3.43 -14.60 -0.79
N THR A 63 -3.32 -15.44 -1.83
CA THR A 63 -2.31 -15.24 -2.88
C THR A 63 -2.56 -13.96 -3.67
N ILE A 64 -3.82 -13.66 -4.00
CA ILE A 64 -4.22 -12.42 -4.68
C ILE A 64 -3.81 -11.21 -3.85
N LEU A 65 -4.25 -11.18 -2.58
CA LEU A 65 -3.99 -10.06 -1.67
C LEU A 65 -2.49 -9.82 -1.45
N ILE A 66 -1.73 -10.88 -1.17
CA ILE A 66 -0.29 -10.73 -0.90
C ILE A 66 0.48 -10.35 -2.17
N THR A 67 0.05 -10.83 -3.34
CA THR A 67 0.61 -10.39 -4.61
C THR A 67 0.35 -8.90 -4.83
N ALA A 68 -0.89 -8.44 -4.63
CA ALA A 68 -1.23 -7.03 -4.73
C ALA A 68 -0.40 -6.17 -3.74
N ALA A 69 -0.26 -6.62 -2.49
CA ALA A 69 0.53 -5.94 -1.47
C ALA A 69 2.01 -5.77 -1.85
N TRP A 70 2.62 -6.74 -2.55
CA TRP A 70 3.97 -6.58 -3.07
C TRP A 70 4.06 -5.53 -4.18
N PHE A 71 3.02 -5.42 -5.02
CA PHE A 71 3.03 -4.59 -6.22
C PHE A 71 2.44 -3.18 -6.04
N HIS A 72 1.72 -2.90 -4.95
CA HIS A 72 0.90 -1.67 -4.84
C HIS A 72 1.65 -0.38 -5.18
N ASP A 73 2.91 -0.26 -4.75
CA ASP A 73 3.71 0.96 -4.94
C ASP A 73 4.75 0.90 -6.07
N ILE A 74 4.90 -0.22 -6.77
CA ILE A 74 5.98 -0.30 -7.76
C ILE A 74 5.78 0.63 -8.96
N GLY A 75 4.57 1.17 -9.14
CA GLY A 75 4.28 2.18 -10.14
C GLY A 75 4.94 3.53 -9.89
N TYR A 76 5.44 3.79 -8.66
CA TYR A 76 6.24 4.99 -8.36
C TYR A 76 7.49 5.12 -9.23
N PHE A 77 8.01 4.00 -9.75
CA PHE A 77 9.17 4.01 -10.65
C PHE A 77 8.83 4.40 -12.10
N ASP A 78 7.55 4.47 -12.45
CA ASP A 78 7.09 4.88 -13.77
C ASP A 78 6.47 6.28 -13.73
N ASP A 79 5.49 6.47 -12.85
CA ASP A 79 4.77 7.72 -12.68
C ASP A 79 4.28 7.83 -11.23
N PRO A 80 4.97 8.63 -10.38
CA PRO A 80 4.57 8.85 -8.99
C PRO A 80 3.15 9.39 -8.81
N PHE A 81 2.60 10.10 -9.81
CA PHE A 81 1.28 10.73 -9.71
C PHE A 81 0.13 9.81 -10.15
N HIS A 82 0.45 8.71 -10.83
CA HIS A 82 -0.49 7.68 -11.29
C HIS A 82 0.04 6.28 -10.93
N HIS A 83 0.68 6.17 -9.77
CA HIS A 83 1.45 4.99 -9.40
C HIS A 83 0.56 3.76 -9.21
N GLU A 84 -0.71 3.91 -8.85
CA GLU A 84 -1.62 2.76 -8.73
C GLU A 84 -1.95 2.16 -10.10
N GLU A 85 -2.23 2.97 -11.15
CA GLU A 85 -2.41 2.42 -12.51
C GLU A 85 -1.13 1.78 -13.02
N LYS A 86 0.02 2.43 -12.81
CA LYS A 86 1.30 1.88 -13.27
C LYS A 86 1.64 0.59 -12.54
N GLY A 87 1.37 0.51 -11.23
CA GLY A 87 1.50 -0.72 -10.44
C GLY A 87 0.59 -1.83 -10.96
N ALA A 88 -0.67 -1.52 -11.24
CA ALA A 88 -1.65 -2.45 -11.82
C ALA A 88 -1.21 -2.96 -13.21
N LEU A 89 -0.64 -2.11 -14.06
CA LEU A 89 -0.11 -2.51 -15.37
C LEU A 89 1.12 -3.42 -15.23
N ARG A 90 2.02 -3.11 -14.28
CA ARG A 90 3.21 -3.93 -14.04
C ARG A 90 2.86 -5.32 -13.52
N VAL A 91 1.90 -5.43 -12.59
CA VAL A 91 1.48 -6.72 -12.06
C VAL A 91 0.77 -7.55 -13.12
N GLU A 92 -0.03 -6.91 -13.99
CA GLU A 92 -0.67 -7.57 -15.13
C GLU A 92 0.34 -8.21 -16.06
N GLY A 93 1.34 -7.45 -16.52
CA GLY A 93 2.38 -7.98 -17.39
C GLY A 93 3.18 -9.11 -16.72
N PHE A 94 3.48 -8.96 -15.43
CA PHE A 94 4.19 -9.99 -14.65
C PHE A 94 3.40 -11.30 -14.53
N LEU A 95 2.10 -11.23 -14.21
CA LEU A 95 1.25 -12.40 -14.02
C LEU A 95 0.84 -13.05 -15.35
N ALA A 96 0.59 -12.24 -16.39
CA ALA A 96 0.29 -12.74 -17.74
C ALA A 96 1.47 -13.53 -18.32
N ALA A 97 2.71 -13.07 -18.11
CA ALA A 97 3.92 -13.81 -18.49
C ALA A 97 4.06 -15.16 -17.77
N LYS A 98 3.36 -15.34 -16.63
CA LYS A 98 3.27 -16.58 -15.87
C LYS A 98 2.02 -17.39 -16.18
N GLN A 99 1.21 -16.98 -17.15
CA GLN A 99 -0.01 -17.65 -17.58
C GLN A 99 -1.05 -17.80 -16.44
N VAL A 100 -1.05 -16.86 -15.49
CA VAL A 100 -2.07 -16.78 -14.44
C VAL A 100 -3.42 -16.45 -15.06
N ASP A 101 -4.49 -17.02 -14.51
CA ASP A 101 -5.85 -16.76 -14.96
C ASP A 101 -6.18 -15.24 -15.00
N PRO A 102 -6.71 -14.72 -16.14
CA PRO A 102 -7.12 -13.31 -16.27
C PRO A 102 -8.07 -12.83 -15.17
N VAL A 103 -8.93 -13.70 -14.63
CA VAL A 103 -9.83 -13.36 -13.52
C VAL A 103 -9.02 -13.00 -12.28
N ASN A 104 -8.02 -13.81 -11.94
CA ASN A 104 -7.15 -13.56 -10.79
C ASN A 104 -6.25 -12.33 -11.00
N ILE A 105 -5.78 -12.11 -12.23
CA ILE A 105 -5.04 -10.87 -12.58
C ILE A 105 -5.92 -9.65 -12.34
N ALA A 106 -7.18 -9.67 -12.78
CA ALA A 106 -8.11 -8.56 -12.56
C ALA A 106 -8.34 -8.29 -11.07
N ARG A 107 -8.50 -9.34 -10.24
CA ARG A 107 -8.66 -9.21 -8.78
C ARG A 107 -7.43 -8.58 -8.13
N VAL A 108 -6.22 -8.99 -8.52
CA VAL A 108 -4.95 -8.38 -8.03
C VAL A 108 -4.87 -6.90 -8.41
N LYS A 109 -5.21 -6.56 -9.66
CA LYS A 109 -5.24 -5.15 -10.12
C LYS A 109 -6.25 -4.33 -9.33
N SER A 110 -7.44 -4.86 -9.08
CA SER A 110 -8.50 -4.17 -8.34
C SER A 110 -8.03 -3.80 -6.93
N CYS A 111 -7.36 -4.71 -6.24
CA CYS A 111 -6.73 -4.45 -4.95
C CYS A 111 -5.77 -3.26 -5.01
N ILE A 112 -4.84 -3.25 -5.97
CA ILE A 112 -3.86 -2.16 -6.12
C ILE A 112 -4.56 -0.83 -6.42
N LEU A 113 -5.52 -0.81 -7.34
CA LEU A 113 -6.24 0.41 -7.70
C LEU A 113 -7.04 0.99 -6.53
N ALA A 114 -7.53 0.14 -5.63
CA ALA A 114 -8.30 0.57 -4.46
C ALA A 114 -7.47 1.38 -3.45
N THR A 115 -6.12 1.29 -3.46
CA THR A 115 -5.27 2.04 -2.52
C THR A 115 -5.23 3.54 -2.80
N ARG A 116 -5.71 3.97 -3.97
CA ARG A 116 -5.83 5.38 -4.34
C ARG A 116 -6.61 6.19 -3.31
N LEU A 117 -6.09 7.36 -2.96
CA LEU A 117 -6.80 8.29 -2.08
C LEU A 117 -7.76 9.23 -2.85
N PRO A 118 -8.99 9.46 -2.35
CA PRO A 118 -9.61 8.77 -1.22
C PRO A 118 -10.00 7.32 -1.58
N GLN A 119 -9.69 6.38 -0.68
CA GLN A 119 -9.93 4.96 -0.88
C GLN A 119 -11.44 4.66 -0.95
N ARG A 120 -11.81 3.80 -1.90
CA ARG A 120 -13.19 3.32 -2.10
C ARG A 120 -13.18 1.82 -2.42
N PRO A 121 -12.82 0.96 -1.47
CA PRO A 121 -12.78 -0.48 -1.70
C PRO A 121 -14.20 -1.06 -1.84
N HIS A 122 -14.37 -2.03 -2.74
CA HIS A 122 -15.66 -2.64 -3.07
C HIS A 122 -15.83 -4.03 -2.46
N ASP A 123 -14.73 -4.72 -2.18
CA ASP A 123 -14.73 -6.06 -1.61
C ASP A 123 -13.76 -6.18 -0.41
N LEU A 124 -13.75 -7.34 0.22
CA LEU A 124 -12.92 -7.58 1.41
C LEU A 124 -11.42 -7.49 1.11
N LEU A 125 -10.93 -7.93 -0.06
CA LEU A 125 -9.49 -7.92 -0.36
C LEU A 125 -9.00 -6.49 -0.57
N GLU A 126 -9.78 -5.67 -1.28
CA GLU A 126 -9.53 -4.25 -1.45
C GLU A 126 -9.52 -3.54 -0.09
N GLN A 127 -10.49 -3.84 0.80
CA GLN A 127 -10.53 -3.27 2.15
C GLN A 127 -9.29 -3.63 2.96
N ILE A 128 -8.87 -4.90 2.92
CA ILE A 128 -7.69 -5.38 3.63
C ILE A 128 -6.43 -4.67 3.11
N LEU A 129 -6.26 -4.52 1.80
CA LEU A 129 -5.08 -3.86 1.26
C LEU A 129 -5.06 -2.36 1.59
N CYS A 130 -6.20 -1.68 1.50
CA CYS A 130 -6.34 -0.28 1.90
C CYS A 130 -5.92 -0.07 3.37
N ASP A 131 -6.40 -0.93 4.28
CA ASP A 131 -6.04 -0.88 5.69
C ASP A 131 -4.58 -1.25 5.96
N ALA A 132 -4.02 -2.18 5.17
CA ALA A 132 -2.63 -2.59 5.27
C ALA A 132 -1.67 -1.47 4.84
N ASP A 133 -2.01 -0.72 3.80
CA ASP A 133 -1.22 0.40 3.28
C ASP A 133 -1.15 1.57 4.29
N LEU A 134 -2.29 1.90 4.89
CA LEU A 134 -2.39 2.97 5.89
C LEU A 134 -2.29 2.47 7.33
N PHE A 135 -1.84 1.23 7.53
CA PHE A 135 -1.73 0.59 8.86
C PHE A 135 -0.87 1.44 9.82
N HIS A 136 0.17 2.08 9.31
CA HIS A 136 1.06 2.93 10.08
C HIS A 136 0.37 4.14 10.74
N PHE A 137 -0.83 4.55 10.29
CA PHE A 137 -1.60 5.63 10.93
C PHE A 137 -1.94 5.32 12.40
N GLY A 138 -2.13 4.05 12.73
CA GLY A 138 -2.40 3.60 14.09
C GLY A 138 -1.15 3.33 14.93
N THR A 139 0.05 3.44 14.37
CA THR A 139 1.28 3.01 15.06
C THR A 139 2.12 4.18 15.54
N LYS A 140 3.12 3.88 16.39
CA LYS A 140 4.11 4.86 16.85
C LYS A 140 5.02 5.35 15.70
N GLU A 141 5.16 4.54 14.64
CA GLU A 141 6.01 4.85 13.47
C GLU A 141 5.44 6.00 12.65
N PHE A 142 4.14 6.30 12.75
CA PHE A 142 3.48 7.39 12.05
C PHE A 142 4.29 8.68 12.02
N LYS A 143 4.87 9.06 13.17
CA LYS A 143 5.59 10.33 13.32
C LYS A 143 6.85 10.38 12.47
N ASP A 144 7.60 9.29 12.39
CA ASP A 144 8.84 9.22 11.63
C ASP A 144 8.56 8.99 10.14
N ARG A 145 7.59 8.13 9.85
CA ARG A 145 7.10 7.90 8.49
C ARG A 145 6.52 9.17 7.86
N SER A 146 5.76 9.97 8.61
CA SER A 146 5.26 11.28 8.16
C SER A 146 6.38 12.28 7.81
N LYS A 147 7.52 12.23 8.50
CA LYS A 147 8.69 13.07 8.15
C LYS A 147 9.30 12.64 6.81
N LEU A 148 9.40 11.33 6.55
CA LEU A 148 9.90 10.80 5.28
C LEU A 148 8.95 11.18 4.13
N MET A 149 7.65 10.99 4.33
CA MET A 149 6.63 11.34 3.34
C MET A 149 6.66 12.83 3.00
N ARG A 150 6.85 13.70 4.00
CA ARG A 150 6.99 15.15 3.75
C ARG A 150 8.19 15.46 2.86
N LYS A 151 9.35 14.84 3.13
CA LYS A 151 10.56 15.09 2.34
C LYS A 151 10.35 14.64 0.90
N GLU A 152 9.81 13.44 0.72
CA GLU A 152 9.47 12.90 -0.60
C GLU A 152 8.47 13.81 -1.33
N TYR A 153 7.39 14.22 -0.68
CA TYR A 153 6.41 15.18 -1.24
C TYR A 153 7.09 16.46 -1.73
N GLN A 154 8.01 17.03 -0.94
CA GLN A 154 8.70 18.26 -1.34
C GLN A 154 9.54 18.07 -2.61
N ILE A 155 10.11 16.88 -2.80
CA ILE A 155 10.96 16.55 -3.95
C ILE A 155 10.10 16.29 -5.18
N LEU A 156 9.11 15.41 -5.08
CA LEU A 156 8.22 15.06 -6.19
C LEU A 156 7.45 16.27 -6.73
N TYR A 157 6.90 17.11 -5.83
CA TYR A 157 6.14 18.30 -6.21
C TYR A 157 7.02 19.54 -6.42
N LYS A 158 8.35 19.42 -6.28
CA LYS A 158 9.32 20.52 -6.36
C LYS A 158 8.90 21.76 -5.56
N LYS A 159 8.28 21.55 -4.39
CA LYS A 159 7.65 22.59 -3.58
C LYS A 159 8.02 22.42 -2.12
N LYS A 160 8.53 23.49 -1.49
CA LYS A 160 8.73 23.51 -0.04
C LYS A 160 7.38 23.59 0.67
N ILE A 161 7.23 22.84 1.76
CA ILE A 161 6.09 22.94 2.66
C ILE A 161 6.61 23.13 4.09
N SER A 162 6.00 24.04 4.85
CA SER A 162 6.37 24.26 6.25
C SER A 162 5.99 23.04 7.12
N LYS A 163 6.53 22.97 8.34
CA LYS A 163 6.19 21.88 9.26
C LYS A 163 4.68 21.91 9.58
N ASP A 164 4.13 23.10 9.80
CA ASP A 164 2.73 23.27 10.21
C ASP A 164 1.77 23.01 9.06
N ALA A 165 2.08 23.51 7.85
CA ALA A 165 1.27 23.18 6.68
C ALA A 165 1.23 21.67 6.42
N TRP A 166 2.36 20.94 6.61
CA TRP A 166 2.38 19.48 6.50
C TRP A 166 1.57 18.79 7.61
N ARG A 167 1.70 19.26 8.86
CA ARG A 167 0.92 18.74 10.00
C ARG A 167 -0.57 18.94 9.79
N SER A 168 -1.01 20.10 9.30
CA SER A 168 -2.40 20.38 8.97
C SER A 168 -2.93 19.45 7.88
N LYS A 169 -2.15 19.22 6.82
CA LYS A 169 -2.49 18.23 5.78
C LYS A 169 -2.60 16.81 6.34
N SER A 170 -1.62 16.40 7.14
CA SER A 170 -1.62 15.08 7.80
C SER A 170 -2.81 14.92 8.75
N LEU A 171 -3.17 15.97 9.50
CA LEU A 171 -4.31 15.97 10.39
C LEU A 171 -5.62 15.84 9.61
N ALA A 172 -5.76 16.56 8.50
CA ALA A 172 -6.93 16.45 7.62
C ALA A 172 -7.06 15.02 7.08
N LEU A 173 -5.97 14.43 6.56
CA LEU A 173 -5.94 13.06 6.06
C LEU A 173 -6.31 12.04 7.14
N LEU A 174 -5.71 12.11 8.33
CA LEU A 174 -6.04 11.18 9.42
C LEU A 174 -7.50 11.38 9.88
N SER A 175 -8.01 12.61 9.89
CA SER A 175 -9.37 12.88 10.37
C SER A 175 -10.43 12.44 9.37
N SER A 176 -10.17 12.49 8.06
CA SER A 176 -11.11 12.05 7.02
C SER A 176 -11.02 10.54 6.72
N HIS A 177 -9.86 9.93 6.96
CA HIS A 177 -9.66 8.49 6.76
C HIS A 177 -10.54 7.66 7.71
N THR A 178 -11.00 6.49 7.28
CA THR A 178 -11.64 5.47 8.13
C THR A 178 -11.04 4.11 7.78
N PHE A 179 -10.72 3.30 8.78
CA PHE A 179 -10.31 1.91 8.55
C PHE A 179 -11.52 1.09 8.10
N HIS A 180 -11.36 0.27 7.08
CA HIS A 180 -12.48 -0.41 6.41
C HIS A 180 -12.85 -1.72 7.10
N THR A 181 -11.86 -2.52 7.48
CA THR A 181 -12.06 -3.81 8.13
C THR A 181 -12.30 -3.66 9.63
N THR A 182 -13.13 -4.53 10.21
CA THR A 182 -13.36 -4.55 11.66
C THR A 182 -12.06 -4.80 12.44
N TYR A 183 -11.18 -5.66 11.92
CA TYR A 183 -9.84 -5.88 12.48
C TYR A 183 -9.04 -4.57 12.59
N ALA A 184 -8.90 -3.80 11.50
CA ALA A 184 -8.11 -2.58 11.53
C ALA A 184 -8.76 -1.50 12.39
N GLN A 185 -10.10 -1.41 12.40
CA GLN A 185 -10.82 -0.54 13.32
C GLN A 185 -10.45 -0.85 14.79
N VAL A 186 -10.52 -2.11 15.20
CA VAL A 186 -10.17 -2.52 16.57
C VAL A 186 -8.69 -2.28 16.89
N GLN A 187 -7.79 -2.66 15.96
CA GLN A 187 -6.36 -2.65 16.24
C GLN A 187 -5.70 -1.27 16.09
N GLN A 188 -6.23 -0.40 15.22
CA GLN A 188 -5.53 0.82 14.80
C GLN A 188 -6.24 2.12 15.16
N GLN A 189 -7.54 2.12 15.39
CA GLN A 189 -8.29 3.35 15.65
C GLN A 189 -7.76 4.10 16.87
N GLY A 190 -7.57 3.41 18.01
CA GLY A 190 -7.06 4.05 19.23
C GLY A 190 -5.64 4.63 19.08
N GLY A 191 -4.80 4.01 18.25
CA GLY A 191 -3.47 4.55 17.94
C GLY A 191 -3.52 5.76 17.00
N LYS A 192 -4.44 5.73 16.03
CA LYS A 192 -4.69 6.83 15.09
C LYS A 192 -5.20 8.06 15.82
N GLU A 193 -6.08 7.90 16.80
CA GLU A 193 -6.57 8.98 17.67
C GLU A 193 -5.45 9.63 18.48
N LYS A 194 -4.52 8.82 19.02
CA LYS A 194 -3.31 9.35 19.68
C LYS A 194 -2.44 10.17 18.73
N ASN A 195 -2.30 9.73 17.48
CA ASN A 195 -1.55 10.46 16.46
C ASN A 195 -2.26 11.76 16.02
N ILE A 196 -3.60 11.75 15.92
CA ILE A 196 -4.42 12.95 15.70
C ILE A 196 -4.23 13.96 16.85
N ALA A 197 -4.33 13.50 18.10
CA ALA A 197 -4.14 14.35 19.28
C ALA A 197 -2.72 14.96 19.30
N TRP A 198 -1.70 14.17 18.97
CA TRP A 198 -0.32 14.65 18.83
C TRP A 198 -0.17 15.73 17.75
N LEU A 199 -0.78 15.56 16.57
CA LEU A 199 -0.77 16.57 15.51
C LEU A 199 -1.44 17.87 15.97
N ARG A 200 -2.61 17.78 16.61
CA ARG A 200 -3.33 18.94 17.17
C ARG A 200 -2.50 19.69 18.19
N ALA A 201 -1.82 18.99 19.09
CA ALA A 201 -0.93 19.61 20.07
C ALA A 201 0.25 20.35 19.41
N LYS A 202 0.79 19.81 18.31
CA LYS A 202 1.88 20.44 17.56
C LYS A 202 1.50 21.64 16.70
N LEU A 203 0.21 21.84 16.45
CA LEU A 203 -0.33 22.99 15.70
C LEU A 203 -0.80 24.14 16.61
N LYS A 204 -0.97 23.88 17.90
CA LYS A 204 -1.30 24.90 18.92
C LYS A 204 -0.06 25.57 19.54
N GLN A 205 1.13 25.07 19.22
CA GLN A 205 2.43 25.62 19.63
C GLN A 205 2.92 26.56 18.55
#